data_AF-A0A0C3NWI4-F1
#
_entry.id   AF-A0A0C3NWI4-F1
#
_cell.length_a   1.000
_cell.length_b   1.000
_cell.length_c   1.000
_cell.angle_alpha   90.00
_cell.angle_beta   90.00
_cell.angle_gamma   90.00
#
_symmetry.space_group_name_H-M   'P 1'
#
loop_
_entity.id
_entity.type
_entity.pdbx_description
1 polymer ?
#
loop_
_entity_poly.entity_id
_entity_poly.type
_entity_poly.pdbx_seq_one_letter_code
_entity_poly.pdbx_strand_id
1 'polypeptide(L)'
;MSLLVCPRASLHRRLAFFFSRTLAIGPRQAGSASAEKKPSTAKSATSPSLEDLKPPISSCPAGTVLSGLNYLKGQPPVLAMPDADYPGWLWDLTNPKKRSVVEDVEPGSDAEKRRLRRENRQLLRDKNKFGAR
;
A
#
# COMPACT_ATOMS: atom_id res chain seq x y z
N MET A 1 -23.83 -58.62 -21.88
CA MET A 1 -23.46 -58.01 -20.58
C MET A 1 -23.29 -56.52 -20.82
N SER A 2 -24.32 -55.74 -20.49
CA SER A 2 -24.41 -54.31 -20.80
C SER A 2 -23.58 -53.50 -19.80
N LEU A 3 -22.61 -52.72 -20.29
CA LEU A 3 -21.93 -51.71 -19.49
C LEU A 3 -22.70 -50.40 -19.58
N LEU A 4 -23.15 -49.93 -18.42
CA LEU A 4 -23.88 -48.67 -18.28
C LEU A 4 -22.99 -47.48 -18.69
N VAL A 5 -23.44 -46.75 -19.71
CA VAL A 5 -22.91 -45.44 -20.07
C VAL A 5 -23.63 -44.40 -19.20
N CYS A 6 -22.92 -43.77 -18.27
CA CYS A 6 -23.44 -42.63 -17.51
C CYS A 6 -23.20 -41.33 -18.30
N PRO A 7 -24.25 -40.58 -18.69
CA PRO A 7 -24.07 -39.24 -19.23
C PRO A 7 -23.76 -38.25 -18.10
N ARG A 8 -22.61 -37.58 -18.19
CA ARG A 8 -22.18 -36.53 -17.27
C ARG A 8 -23.04 -35.29 -17.50
N ALA A 9 -24.05 -35.07 -16.67
CA ALA A 9 -24.92 -33.91 -16.75
C ALA A 9 -24.13 -32.60 -16.54
N SER A 10 -24.00 -31.82 -17.60
CA SER A 10 -23.49 -30.45 -17.58
C SER A 10 -24.60 -29.52 -17.10
N LEU A 11 -24.49 -29.02 -15.87
CA LEU A 11 -25.30 -27.90 -15.38
C LEU A 11 -24.45 -26.62 -15.44
N HIS A 12 -24.50 -25.96 -16.59
CA HIS A 12 -23.98 -24.60 -16.74
C HIS A 12 -24.95 -23.60 -16.11
N ARG A 13 -24.79 -23.30 -14.82
CA ARG A 13 -25.49 -22.17 -14.18
C ARG A 13 -24.70 -20.89 -14.42
N ARG A 14 -24.78 -20.35 -15.64
CA ARG A 14 -24.31 -18.99 -15.93
C ARG A 14 -25.34 -17.99 -15.42
N LEU A 15 -25.22 -17.58 -14.16
CA LEU A 15 -25.83 -16.34 -13.70
C LEU A 15 -24.97 -15.20 -14.24
N ALA A 16 -25.35 -14.67 -15.39
CA ALA A 16 -24.78 -13.45 -15.94
C ALA A 16 -25.25 -12.25 -15.10
N PHE A 17 -24.55 -11.98 -13.99
CA PHE A 17 -24.67 -10.68 -13.31
C PHE A 17 -23.84 -9.67 -14.08
N PHE A 18 -24.44 -9.07 -15.10
CA PHE A 18 -23.95 -7.85 -15.73
C PHE A 18 -24.10 -6.69 -14.74
N PHE A 19 -23.09 -6.50 -13.89
CA PHE A 19 -23.01 -5.30 -13.06
C PHE A 19 -22.45 -4.15 -13.92
N SER A 20 -23.30 -3.59 -14.78
CA SER A 20 -23.01 -2.37 -15.53
C SER A 20 -22.92 -1.21 -14.56
N ARG A 21 -21.71 -0.93 -14.08
CA ARG A 21 -21.43 0.24 -13.25
C ARG A 21 -21.17 1.44 -14.18
N THR A 22 -22.23 2.13 -14.56
CA THR A 22 -22.13 3.42 -15.27
C THR A 22 -21.56 4.47 -14.31
N LEU A 23 -20.38 5.00 -14.63
CA LEU A 23 -19.81 6.17 -13.96
C LEU A 23 -20.44 7.42 -14.57
N ALA A 24 -21.42 8.02 -13.89
CA ALA A 24 -21.87 9.36 -14.19
C ALA A 24 -20.93 10.36 -13.50
N ILE A 25 -20.05 11.00 -14.28
CA ILE A 25 -19.19 12.10 -13.84
C ILE A 25 -20.00 13.38 -14.05
N GLY A 26 -20.54 13.95 -12.98
CA GLY A 26 -21.16 15.28 -13.00
C GLY A 26 -20.11 16.40 -12.89
N PRO A 27 -20.30 17.56 -13.53
CA PRO A 27 -19.36 18.67 -13.44
C PRO A 27 -19.47 19.37 -12.07
N ARG A 28 -18.33 19.58 -11.41
CA ARG A 28 -18.21 20.41 -10.20
C ARG A 28 -17.91 21.85 -10.62
N GLN A 29 -18.85 22.77 -10.38
CA GLN A 29 -18.66 24.20 -10.60
C GLN A 29 -18.26 24.95 -9.32
N ALA A 30 -17.48 26.01 -9.58
CA ALA A 30 -17.32 27.28 -8.87
C ALA A 30 -16.44 27.36 -7.61
N GLY A 31 -15.54 28.37 -7.62
CA GLY A 31 -14.90 28.92 -6.43
C GLY A 31 -13.54 29.57 -6.66
N SER A 32 -13.51 30.75 -7.29
CA SER A 32 -12.36 31.66 -7.35
C SER A 32 -12.22 32.46 -6.05
N ALA A 33 -11.02 32.51 -5.44
CA ALA A 33 -10.56 33.64 -4.63
C ALA A 33 -9.05 33.54 -4.34
N SER A 34 -8.30 34.54 -4.83
CA SER A 34 -6.93 34.88 -4.46
C SER A 34 -6.84 35.37 -3.01
N ALA A 35 -5.70 35.14 -2.34
CA ALA A 35 -4.85 36.20 -1.77
C ALA A 35 -3.80 35.63 -0.79
N GLU A 36 -2.54 35.99 -1.05
CA GLU A 36 -1.37 35.80 -0.19
C GLU A 36 -1.42 36.67 1.07
N LYS A 37 -0.81 36.20 2.18
CA LYS A 37 0.32 36.86 2.89
C LYS A 37 0.68 36.15 4.22
N LYS A 38 1.95 35.74 4.34
CA LYS A 38 2.77 35.64 5.58
C LYS A 38 3.50 37.00 5.80
N PRO A 39 4.36 37.25 6.82
CA PRO A 39 4.79 36.50 8.02
C PRO A 39 4.90 37.38 9.33
N SER A 40 5.28 36.79 10.49
CA SER A 40 6.18 37.35 11.55
C SER A 40 6.07 36.54 12.87
N THR A 41 7.08 35.73 13.25
CA THR A 41 8.20 35.93 14.23
C THR A 41 7.93 35.60 15.70
N ALA A 42 8.64 34.57 16.20
CA ALA A 42 9.38 34.46 17.50
C ALA A 42 9.50 32.96 17.86
N LYS A 43 10.59 32.25 17.56
CA LYS A 43 11.92 32.20 18.21
C LYS A 43 11.89 31.66 19.66
N SER A 44 12.00 30.34 19.78
CA SER A 44 12.56 29.66 20.96
C SER A 44 13.42 28.51 20.44
N ALA A 45 14.73 28.76 20.42
CA ALA A 45 15.73 27.79 20.02
C ALA A 45 16.07 26.91 21.23
N THR A 46 15.70 25.64 21.17
CA THR A 46 16.31 24.59 21.97
C THR A 46 17.40 23.96 21.11
N SER A 47 18.60 23.90 21.66
CA SER A 47 19.86 23.42 21.07
C SER A 47 19.73 22.19 20.16
N PRO A 48 20.30 22.21 18.93
CA PRO A 48 20.57 20.97 18.20
C PRO A 48 21.80 20.28 18.81
N SER A 49 21.57 19.09 19.36
CA SER A 49 22.61 18.13 19.70
C SER A 49 23.26 17.62 18.41
N LEU A 50 24.57 17.36 18.47
CA LEU A 50 25.49 17.09 17.35
C LEU A 50 25.27 15.75 16.60
N GLU A 51 24.03 15.25 16.52
CA GLU A 51 23.64 14.05 15.76
C GLU A 51 22.99 14.40 14.39
N ASP A 52 22.88 15.69 14.07
CA ASP A 52 22.11 16.25 12.94
C ASP A 52 22.70 16.04 11.53
N LEU A 53 23.73 15.21 11.36
CA LEU A 53 24.33 14.92 10.05
C LEU A 53 23.82 13.63 9.39
N LYS A 54 22.84 12.95 10.02
CA LYS A 54 22.16 11.81 9.41
C LYS A 54 20.82 12.27 8.85
N PRO A 55 20.44 11.87 7.62
CA PRO A 55 19.10 12.16 7.12
C PRO A 55 18.06 11.66 8.13
N PRO A 56 17.00 12.44 8.40
CA PRO A 56 15.98 12.05 9.36
C PRO A 56 15.39 10.70 8.97
N ILE A 57 15.31 9.78 9.93
CA ILE A 57 14.85 8.40 9.71
C ILE A 57 13.35 8.40 9.40
N SER A 58 12.58 9.26 10.07
CA SER A 58 11.17 9.47 9.83
C SER A 58 10.90 10.74 9.00
N SER A 59 9.76 10.75 8.30
CA SER A 59 9.29 11.91 7.53
C SER A 59 8.49 12.90 8.37
N CYS A 60 8.08 12.54 9.59
CA CYS A 60 7.14 13.30 10.40
C CYS A 60 7.83 13.71 11.71
N PRO A 61 7.95 15.02 12.01
CA PRO A 61 8.51 15.44 13.28
C PRO A 61 7.58 15.07 14.45
N ALA A 62 8.15 14.94 15.65
CA ALA A 62 7.40 14.68 16.87
C ALA A 62 6.32 15.77 17.09
N GLY A 63 5.14 15.36 17.55
CA GLY A 63 3.98 16.22 17.79
C GLY A 63 3.13 16.53 16.54
N THR A 64 3.45 15.96 15.38
CA THR A 64 2.62 16.13 14.17
C THR A 64 1.25 15.49 14.36
N VAL A 65 0.17 16.21 14.06
CA VAL A 65 -1.20 15.68 14.08
C VAL A 65 -1.42 14.77 12.88
N LEU A 66 -1.69 13.48 13.14
CA LEU A 66 -1.96 12.49 12.12
C LEU A 66 -3.46 12.50 11.77
N SER A 67 -3.81 13.27 10.74
CA SER A 67 -5.18 13.39 10.25
C SER A 67 -5.67 12.07 9.61
N GLY A 68 -6.97 11.78 9.76
CA GLY A 68 -7.60 10.60 9.15
C GLY A 68 -7.42 9.28 9.91
N LEU A 69 -6.66 9.24 11.01
CA LEU A 69 -6.59 8.06 11.88
C LEU A 69 -7.81 7.93 12.81
N ASN A 70 -8.37 9.06 13.25
CA ASN A 70 -9.55 9.07 14.10
C ASN A 70 -10.82 8.78 13.29
N TYR A 71 -11.42 7.61 13.54
CA TYR A 71 -12.67 7.21 12.92
C TYR A 71 -13.89 7.40 13.84
N LEU A 72 -13.68 7.47 15.16
CA LEU A 72 -14.74 7.72 16.14
C LEU A 72 -14.85 9.22 16.46
N LYS A 73 -16.07 9.66 16.78
CA LYS A 73 -16.35 11.03 17.23
C LYS A 73 -15.85 11.21 18.66
N GLY A 74 -15.23 12.35 18.95
CA GLY A 74 -14.77 12.70 20.30
C GLY A 74 -13.44 12.05 20.72
N GLN A 75 -12.73 11.35 19.83
CA GLN A 75 -11.36 10.90 20.11
C GLN A 75 -10.38 12.08 20.06
N PRO A 76 -9.39 12.14 20.97
CA PRO A 76 -8.34 13.15 20.93
C PRO A 76 -7.50 13.01 19.64
N PRO A 77 -6.90 14.09 19.13
CA PRO A 77 -6.04 14.02 17.95
C PRO A 77 -4.84 13.10 18.20
N VAL A 78 -4.57 12.19 17.26
CA VAL A 78 -3.39 11.32 17.33
C VAL A 78 -2.17 12.16 16.97
N LEU A 79 -1.20 12.23 17.89
CA LEU A 79 0.06 12.94 17.71
C LEU A 79 1.19 11.94 17.46
N ALA A 80 2.11 12.29 16.56
CA ALA A 80 3.33 11.53 16.36
C ALA A 80 4.25 11.62 17.59
N MET A 81 4.75 10.48 18.06
CA MET A 81 5.77 10.39 19.10
C MET A 81 7.17 10.61 18.50
N PRO A 82 8.22 10.83 19.29
CA PRO A 82 9.58 10.84 18.76
C PRO A 82 10.00 9.46 18.24
N ASP A 83 10.91 9.44 17.27
CA ASP A 83 11.36 8.23 16.56
C ASP A 83 11.91 7.12 17.49
N ALA A 84 12.43 7.50 18.66
CA ALA A 84 13.01 6.61 19.65
C ALA A 84 11.97 5.80 20.45
N ASP A 85 10.75 6.32 20.59
CA ASP A 85 9.67 5.65 21.33
C ASP A 85 9.00 4.57 20.48
N TYR A 86 9.24 4.58 19.16
CA TYR A 86 8.74 3.55 18.27
C TYR A 86 9.65 2.31 18.32
N PRO A 87 9.06 1.11 18.29
CA PRO A 87 9.83 -0.13 18.32
C PRO A 87 10.69 -0.29 17.06
N GLY A 88 11.91 -0.83 17.22
CA GLY A 88 12.92 -0.89 16.15
C GLY A 88 12.50 -1.65 14.88
N TRP A 89 11.55 -2.59 14.98
CA TRP A 89 11.03 -3.33 13.83
C TRP A 89 10.34 -2.42 12.80
N LEU A 90 9.84 -1.23 13.22
CA LEU A 90 9.19 -0.28 12.32
C LEU A 90 10.14 0.17 11.20
N TRP A 91 11.39 0.44 11.56
CA TRP A 91 12.42 0.92 10.66
C TRP A 91 13.01 -0.20 9.79
N ASP A 92 12.86 -1.45 10.20
CA ASP A 92 13.20 -2.60 9.36
C ASP A 92 12.25 -2.78 8.16
N LEU A 93 11.01 -2.30 8.26
CA LEU A 93 10.00 -2.44 7.22
C LEU A 93 10.24 -1.54 6.00
N THR A 94 10.89 -0.40 6.19
CA THR A 94 11.18 0.55 5.10
C THR A 94 12.33 0.06 4.22
N ASN A 95 13.15 -0.89 4.68
CA ASN A 95 14.29 -1.43 3.94
C ASN A 95 13.85 -2.41 2.84
N PRO A 96 13.91 -2.03 1.55
CA PRO A 96 13.47 -2.92 0.46
C PRO A 96 14.44 -4.09 0.22
N LYS A 97 15.71 -3.94 0.60
CA LYS A 97 16.81 -4.87 0.30
C LYS A 97 16.65 -6.24 0.96
N LYS A 98 15.99 -6.33 2.13
CA LYS A 98 15.77 -7.61 2.84
C LYS A 98 14.73 -8.51 2.17
N ARG A 99 13.92 -8.00 1.22
CA ARG A 99 12.79 -8.76 0.62
C ARG A 99 13.12 -9.48 -0.69
N SER A 100 14.22 -9.12 -1.36
CA SER A 100 14.50 -9.58 -2.74
C SER A 100 15.75 -10.43 -2.88
N VAL A 101 16.66 -10.41 -1.91
CA VAL A 101 17.96 -11.08 -2.00
C VAL A 101 17.98 -12.24 -1.01
N VAL A 102 17.28 -13.31 -1.35
CA VAL A 102 17.58 -14.63 -0.78
C VAL A 102 17.93 -15.46 -2.00
N GLU A 103 19.22 -15.57 -2.29
CA GLU A 103 19.75 -16.36 -3.42
C GLU A 103 19.66 -17.87 -3.08
N ASP A 104 19.81 -18.24 -1.80
CA ASP A 104 19.58 -19.59 -1.30
C ASP A 104 18.21 -19.71 -0.64
N VAL A 105 17.20 -19.95 -1.48
CA VAL A 105 15.84 -20.20 -1.02
C VAL A 105 15.67 -21.69 -0.75
N GLU A 106 15.52 -22.06 0.52
CA GLU A 106 15.21 -23.44 0.91
C GLU A 106 13.91 -23.91 0.22
N PRO A 107 13.90 -25.12 -0.38
CA PRO A 107 12.72 -25.67 -1.02
C PRO A 107 11.59 -25.85 0.00
N GLY A 108 10.41 -25.32 -0.31
CA GLY A 108 9.22 -25.28 0.57
C GLY A 108 9.07 -24.00 1.39
N SER A 109 10.08 -23.14 1.45
CA SER A 109 10.04 -21.89 2.22
C SER A 109 9.04 -20.88 1.66
N ASP A 110 8.58 -19.94 2.49
CA ASP A 110 7.68 -18.86 2.05
C ASP A 110 8.33 -17.90 1.06
N ALA A 111 9.67 -17.81 1.07
CA ALA A 111 10.45 -17.09 0.08
C ALA A 111 10.32 -17.75 -1.31
N GLU A 112 10.35 -19.08 -1.39
CA GLU A 112 10.20 -19.83 -2.65
C GLU A 112 8.81 -19.62 -3.24
N LYS A 113 7.77 -19.80 -2.42
CA LYS A 113 6.38 -19.56 -2.82
C LYS A 113 6.22 -18.14 -3.38
N ARG A 114 6.87 -17.15 -2.78
CA ARG A 114 6.84 -15.75 -3.25
C ARG A 114 7.57 -15.58 -4.58
N ARG A 115 8.71 -16.27 -4.78
CA ARG A 115 9.46 -16.30 -6.06
C ARG A 115 8.62 -16.90 -7.18
N LEU A 116 8.08 -18.09 -6.99
CA LEU A 116 7.23 -18.79 -7.96
C LEU A 116 5.98 -17.96 -8.34
N ARG A 117 5.34 -17.31 -7.36
CA ARG A 117 4.23 -16.38 -7.64
C ARG A 117 4.65 -15.18 -8.49
N ARG A 118 5.89 -14.69 -8.35
CA ARG A 118 6.42 -13.58 -9.15
C ARG A 118 6.68 -14.03 -10.59
N GLU A 119 7.34 -15.18 -10.76
CA GLU A 119 7.62 -15.79 -12.06
C GLU A 119 6.34 -16.11 -12.81
N ASN A 120 5.35 -16.75 -12.16
CA ASN A 120 4.06 -17.04 -12.79
C ASN A 120 3.34 -15.75 -13.23
N ARG A 121 3.36 -14.68 -12.40
CA ARG A 121 2.83 -13.38 -12.82
C ARG A 121 3.58 -12.79 -14.03
N GLN A 122 4.89 -13.01 -14.15
CA GLN A 122 5.68 -12.55 -15.31
C GLN A 122 5.31 -13.37 -16.55
N LEU A 123 5.27 -14.69 -16.45
CA LEU A 123 4.86 -15.58 -17.55
C LEU A 123 3.47 -15.22 -18.07
N LEU A 124 2.51 -14.97 -17.16
CA LEU A 124 1.16 -14.53 -17.56
C LEU A 124 1.18 -13.15 -18.22
N ARG A 125 2.00 -12.20 -17.72
CA ARG A 125 2.16 -10.88 -18.33
C ARG A 125 2.75 -10.99 -19.74
N ASP A 126 3.79 -11.80 -19.92
CA ASP A 126 4.46 -12.00 -21.21
C ASP A 126 3.52 -12.72 -22.18
N LYS A 127 2.83 -13.77 -21.72
CA LYS A 127 1.79 -14.45 -22.50
C LYS A 127 0.68 -13.50 -22.93
N ASN A 128 0.17 -12.65 -22.04
CA ASN A 128 -0.86 -11.67 -22.38
C ASN A 128 -0.32 -10.56 -23.31
N LYS A 129 0.95 -10.17 -23.17
CA LYS A 129 1.58 -9.11 -23.96
C LYS A 129 1.94 -9.56 -25.38
N PHE A 130 2.41 -10.79 -25.54
CA PHE A 130 2.92 -11.31 -26.82
C PHE A 130 1.97 -12.30 -27.50
N GLY A 131 1.08 -12.96 -26.76
CA GLY A 131 0.11 -13.93 -27.28
C GLY A 131 -1.25 -13.32 -27.66
N ALA A 132 -1.42 -12.00 -27.58
CA ALA A 132 -2.63 -11.28 -28.01
C ALA A 132 -2.53 -10.74 -29.46
N ARG A 133 -1.68 -11.34 -30.30
CA ARG A 133 -1.57 -11.04 -31.73
C ARG A 133 -2.09 -12.20 -32.56
#